data_AF-A0A2E4E4S9-F1
#
_entry.id   AF-A0A2E4E4S9-F1
#
_cell.length_a   1.000
_cell.length_b   1.000
_cell.length_c   1.000
_cell.angle_alpha   90.00
_cell.angle_beta   90.00
_cell.angle_gamma   90.00
#
_symmetry.space_group_name_H-M   'P 1'
#
loop_
_entity.id
_entity.type
_entity.pdbx_description
1 polymer ?
#
loop_
_entity_poly.entity_id
_entity_poly.type
_entity_poly.pdbx_seq_one_letter_code
_entity_poly.pdbx_strand_id
1 'polypeptide(L)'
;MVKKLNGELFIFSANNLLDGNVIYFSKYEGWTKDFHKATKLRNKDIESIKNLLMNESINNNIINPYLVEIDSNGKINKLREKIRYLGPKLESQYNV
;
A
#
# COMPACT_ATOMS: atom_id res chain seq x y z
N MET A 1 13.03 -18.57 2.59
CA MET A 1 13.50 -17.72 3.71
C MET A 1 12.66 -16.45 3.71
N VAL A 2 11.66 -16.33 4.60
CA VAL A 2 10.80 -15.13 4.65
C VAL A 2 11.61 -14.00 5.26
N LYS A 3 11.85 -12.94 4.47
CA LYS A 3 12.59 -11.75 4.91
C LYS A 3 11.78 -11.11 6.06
N LYS A 4 12.31 -11.13 7.28
CA LYS A 4 11.71 -10.45 8.43
C LYS A 4 11.59 -8.96 8.09
N LEU A 5 10.39 -8.42 8.27
CA LEU A 5 10.13 -6.99 8.16
C LEU A 5 10.81 -6.32 9.37
N ASN A 6 11.78 -5.45 9.12
CA ASN A 6 12.55 -4.79 10.18
C ASN A 6 12.03 -3.38 10.50
N GLY A 7 11.03 -2.89 9.75
CA GLY A 7 10.45 -1.57 9.97
C GLY A 7 9.53 -1.52 11.19
N GLU A 8 9.42 -0.33 11.79
CA GLU A 8 8.53 -0.08 12.93
C GLU A 8 7.09 0.23 12.50
N LEU A 9 6.92 0.75 11.28
CA LEU A 9 5.66 1.22 10.74
C LEU A 9 5.36 0.65 9.36
N PHE A 10 4.08 0.36 9.16
CA PHE A 10 3.58 -0.28 7.96
C PHE A 10 2.25 0.31 7.51
N ILE A 11 1.92 0.10 6.25
CA ILE A 11 0.60 0.35 5.68
C ILE A 11 0.19 -0.83 4.80
N PHE A 12 -1.10 -0.99 4.54
CA PHE A 12 -1.57 -1.91 3.51
C PHE A 12 -1.77 -1.16 2.19
N SER A 13 -1.26 -1.77 1.12
CA SER A 13 -1.47 -1.33 -0.26
C SER A 13 -2.01 -2.46 -1.11
N ALA A 14 -2.79 -2.12 -2.13
CA ALA A 14 -3.34 -3.04 -3.11
C ALA A 14 -3.40 -2.35 -4.48
N ASN A 15 -3.72 -3.14 -5.50
CA ASN A 15 -4.13 -2.59 -6.79
C ASN A 15 -5.65 -2.65 -6.88
N ASN A 16 -6.24 -1.54 -7.30
CA ASN A 16 -7.63 -1.52 -7.72
C ASN A 16 -7.74 -2.18 -9.09
N LEU A 17 -8.58 -3.21 -9.23
CA LEU A 17 -8.73 -3.95 -10.49
C LEU A 17 -9.45 -3.15 -11.56
N LEU A 18 -10.29 -2.18 -11.17
CA LEU A 18 -11.11 -1.43 -12.12
C LEU A 18 -10.28 -0.47 -12.97
N ASP A 19 -9.28 0.17 -12.36
CA ASP A 19 -8.51 1.23 -13.00
C ASP A 19 -6.99 1.03 -12.92
N GLY A 20 -6.53 -0.06 -12.31
CA GLY A 20 -5.11 -0.39 -12.16
C GLY A 20 -4.35 0.50 -11.17
N ASN A 21 -5.03 1.43 -10.48
CA ASN A 21 -4.38 2.37 -9.58
C ASN A 21 -3.91 1.69 -8.29
N VAL A 22 -2.81 2.19 -7.75
CA VAL A 22 -2.33 1.82 -6.42
C VAL A 22 -3.20 2.52 -5.39
N ILE A 23 -3.72 1.74 -4.45
CA ILE A 23 -4.58 2.21 -3.36
C ILE A 23 -4.03 1.73 -2.02
N TYR A 24 -4.49 2.40 -0.97
CA TYR A 24 -4.03 2.24 0.41
C TYR A 24 -5.22 2.06 1.33
N PHE A 25 -5.06 1.24 2.36
CA PHE A 25 -6.14 1.02 3.33
C PHE A 25 -6.19 2.15 4.36
N SER A 26 -7.39 2.67 4.59
CA SER A 26 -7.75 3.57 5.68
C SER A 26 -8.84 2.96 6.55
N LYS A 27 -8.65 2.92 7.86
CA LYS A 27 -9.70 2.54 8.82
C LYS A 27 -10.92 3.47 8.80
N TYR A 28 -10.76 4.69 8.31
CA TYR A 28 -11.82 5.72 8.34
C TYR A 28 -12.69 5.71 7.09
N GLU A 29 -12.08 5.47 5.91
CA GLU A 29 -12.75 5.59 4.62
C GLU A 29 -12.63 4.35 3.73
N GLY A 30 -11.99 3.27 4.21
CA GLY A 30 -11.72 2.07 3.43
C GLY A 30 -10.54 2.27 2.47
N TRP A 31 -10.65 1.72 1.26
CA TRP A 31 -9.57 1.80 0.25
C TRP A 31 -9.57 3.15 -0.46
N THR A 32 -8.41 3.81 -0.45
CA THR A 32 -8.24 5.18 -0.95
C THR A 32 -7.01 5.30 -1.83
N LYS A 33 -7.02 6.25 -2.79
CA LYS A 33 -5.84 6.59 -3.60
C LYS A 33 -4.88 7.51 -2.85
N ASP A 34 -5.35 8.17 -1.79
CA ASP A 34 -4.56 9.11 -1.02
C ASP A 34 -3.68 8.38 0.00
N PHE A 35 -2.38 8.35 -0.28
CA PHE A 35 -1.38 7.76 0.60
C PHE A 35 -1.36 8.40 2.00
N HIS A 36 -1.64 9.70 2.13
CA HIS A 36 -1.58 10.38 3.42
C HIS A 36 -2.69 9.96 4.36
N LYS A 37 -3.78 9.42 3.83
CA LYS A 37 -4.91 8.87 4.59
C LYS A 37 -4.74 7.39 4.95
N ALA A 38 -3.65 6.76 4.50
CA ALA A 38 -3.35 5.37 4.81
C ALA A 38 -3.18 5.18 6.32
N THR A 39 -3.78 4.12 6.86
CA THR A 39 -3.60 3.77 8.27
C THR A 39 -2.20 3.23 8.51
N LYS A 40 -1.44 3.95 9.34
CA LYS A 40 -0.12 3.52 9.82
C LYS A 40 -0.30 2.48 10.92
N LEU A 41 0.37 1.35 10.78
CA LEU A 41 0.27 0.19 11.66
C LEU A 41 1.63 -0.12 12.26
N ARG A 42 1.64 -0.50 13.54
CA ARG A 42 2.79 -1.13 14.18
C ARG A 42 2.69 -2.65 13.99
N ASN A 43 3.80 -3.35 14.17
CA ASN A 43 3.88 -4.80 13.97
C ASN A 43 2.78 -5.58 14.72
N LYS A 44 2.48 -5.17 15.97
CA LYS A 44 1.43 -5.78 16.81
C LYS A 44 0.01 -5.68 16.23
N ASP A 45 -0.25 -4.70 15.36
CA ASP A 45 -1.57 -4.39 14.82
C ASP A 45 -1.76 -4.96 13.40
N ILE A 46 -0.73 -5.57 12.80
CA ILE A 46 -0.77 -6.06 11.42
C ILE A 46 -1.75 -7.21 11.28
N GLU A 47 -1.68 -8.21 12.16
CA GLU A 47 -2.43 -9.46 11.97
C GLU A 47 -3.94 -9.25 12.10
N SER A 48 -4.37 -8.40 13.04
CA SER A 48 -5.78 -8.05 13.22
C SER A 48 -6.35 -7.35 11.99
N ILE A 49 -5.58 -6.43 11.39
CA ILE A 49 -5.99 -5.72 10.17
C ILE A 49 -5.95 -6.63 8.96
N LYS A 50 -4.95 -7.50 8.85
CA LYS A 50 -4.82 -8.44 7.75
C LYS A 50 -6.05 -9.35 7.65
N ASN A 51 -6.53 -9.86 8.78
CA ASN A 51 -7.73 -10.71 8.82
C ASN A 51 -8.99 -9.94 8.39
N LEU A 52 -9.12 -8.67 8.82
CA LEU A 52 -10.19 -7.79 8.36
C LEU A 52 -10.15 -7.60 6.84
N LEU A 53 -8.96 -7.31 6.30
CA LEU A 53 -8.77 -7.05 4.87
C LEU A 53 -8.97 -8.28 3.99
N MET A 54 -8.62 -9.48 4.46
CA MET A 54 -8.87 -10.73 3.73
C MET A 54 -10.37 -10.99 3.58
N ASN A 55 -11.17 -10.67 4.60
CA ASN A 55 -12.63 -10.79 4.52
C ASN A 55 -13.23 -9.76 3.56
N GLU A 56 -12.65 -8.55 3.50
CA GLU A 56 -13.10 -7.49 2.58
C GLU A 56 -12.67 -7.72 1.13
N SER A 57 -11.49 -8.30 0.87
CA SER A 57 -11.00 -8.53 -0.50
C SER A 57 -11.83 -9.53 -1.28
N ILE A 58 -12.62 -10.36 -0.59
CA ILE A 58 -13.59 -11.27 -1.22
C ILE A 58 -14.76 -10.48 -1.84
N ASN A 59 -15.08 -9.31 -1.27
CA ASN A 59 -16.23 -8.49 -1.66
C ASN A 59 -15.85 -7.24 -2.46
N ASN A 60 -14.62 -6.76 -2.34
CA ASN A 60 -14.14 -5.52 -2.93
C ASN A 60 -13.15 -5.81 -4.07
N ASN A 61 -13.21 -5.03 -5.16
CA ASN A 61 -12.47 -5.18 -6.43
C ASN A 61 -10.93 -4.99 -6.31
N ILE A 62 -10.31 -5.64 -5.34
CA ILE A 62 -8.90 -5.54 -4.96
C ILE A 62 -8.32 -6.93 -4.77
N ILE A 63 -7.18 -7.17 -5.39
CA ILE A 63 -6.48 -8.45 -5.26
C ILE A 63 -5.20 -8.26 -4.47
N ASN A 64 -4.96 -9.21 -3.55
CA ASN A 64 -3.73 -9.36 -2.78
C ASN A 64 -3.27 -8.07 -2.08
N PRO A 65 -4.05 -7.52 -1.11
CA PRO A 65 -3.53 -6.57 -0.14
C PRO A 65 -2.19 -7.03 0.42
N TYR A 66 -1.18 -6.17 0.39
CA TYR A 66 0.14 -6.48 0.90
C TYR A 66 0.69 -5.33 1.74
N LEU A 67 1.67 -5.67 2.57
CA LEU A 67 2.23 -4.76 3.54
C LEU A 67 3.40 -3.96 2.93
N VAL A 68 3.32 -2.64 3.05
CA VAL A 68 4.38 -1.69 2.67
C VAL A 68 5.00 -1.12 3.94
N GLU A 69 6.33 -1.14 3.98
CA GLU A 69 7.11 -0.61 5.09
C GLU A 69 7.42 0.87 4.88
N ILE A 70 7.16 1.67 5.93
CA ILE A 70 7.40 3.11 5.95
C ILE A 70 8.36 3.49 7.09
N ASP A 71 9.11 4.56 6.92
CA ASP A 71 9.93 5.14 7.98
C ASP A 71 9.09 5.89 9.03
N SER A 72 9.76 6.39 10.07
CA SER A 72 9.15 7.20 11.14
C SER A 72 8.51 8.50 10.63
N ASN A 73 8.93 9.01 9.47
CA ASN A 73 8.35 10.18 8.82
C ASN A 73 7.18 9.82 7.90
N GLY A 74 6.85 8.53 7.76
CA GLY A 74 5.80 8.04 6.87
C GLY A 74 6.22 7.92 5.41
N LYS A 75 7.51 7.91 5.09
CA LYS A 75 8.00 7.71 3.73
C LYS A 75 8.21 6.23 3.44
N ILE A 76 7.88 5.83 2.22
CA ILE A 76 8.07 4.46 1.74
C ILE A 76 9.57 4.11 1.70
N ASN A 77 9.96 2.99 2.30
CA ASN A 77 11.36 2.56 2.35
C ASN A 77 11.83 1.89 1.05
N LYS A 78 11.00 1.03 0.47
CA LYS A 78 11.38 0.16 -0.66
C LYS A 78 11.22 0.88 -2.02
N LEU A 79 12.24 0.79 -2.88
CA LEU A 79 12.26 1.39 -4.21
C LEU A 79 11.06 0.99 -5.08
N ARG A 80 10.71 -0.30 -5.09
CA ARG A 80 9.52 -0.82 -5.82
C ARG A 80 8.25 -0.07 -5.44
N GLU A 81 8.06 0.14 -4.14
CA GLU A 81 6.87 0.80 -3.62
C GLU A 81 6.90 2.31 -3.90
N LYS A 82 8.09 2.93 -3.92
CA LYS A 82 8.26 4.31 -4.38
C LYS A 82 7.82 4.46 -5.85
N ILE A 83 8.24 3.54 -6.73
CA ILE A 83 7.84 3.55 -8.14
C ILE A 83 6.32 3.39 -8.27
N ARG A 84 5.73 2.45 -7.52
CA ARG A 84 4.28 2.23 -7.52
C ARG A 84 3.50 3.44 -7.02
N TYR A 85 3.96 4.09 -5.96
CA TYR A 85 3.37 5.32 -5.44
C TYR A 85 3.45 6.48 -6.44
N LEU A 86 4.60 6.64 -7.11
CA LEU A 86 4.81 7.69 -8.11
C LEU A 86 4.05 7.43 -9.42
N GLY A 87 3.69 6.18 -9.69
CA GLY A 87 3.15 5.76 -10.98
C GLY A 87 4.21 5.81 -12.10
N PRO A 88 3.86 5.38 -13.33
CA PRO A 88 4.72 5.54 -14.48
C PRO A 88 4.94 7.04 -14.76
N LYS A 89 6.14 7.54 -14.44
CA LYS A 89 6.62 8.79 -15.03
C LYS A 89 7.10 8.48 -16.44
N LEU A 90 6.22 8.65 -17.43
CA LEU A 90 6.66 8.87 -18.79
C LEU A 90 7.33 10.26 -18.79
N GLU A 91 8.64 10.31 -18.51
CA GLU A 91 9.43 11.42 -19.02
C GLU A 91 9.40 11.29 -20.54
N SER A 92 8.48 12.01 -21.18
CA SER A 92 8.51 12.24 -22.62
C SER A 92 9.77 13.06 -22.94
N GLN A 93 10.92 12.40 -23.02
CA GLN A 93 12.14 12.94 -23.61
C GLN A 93 12.20 12.65 -25.13
N TYR A 94 11.06 12.35 -25.75
CA TYR A 94 10.94 12.36 -27.21
C TYR A 94 10.30 13.67 -27.63
N ASN A 95 11.10 14.74 -27.60
CA ASN A 95 10.94 15.81 -28.57
C ASN A 95 11.36 15.20 -29.92
N VAL A 96 10.37 14.76 -30.71
CA VAL A 96 10.54 14.50 -32.14
C VAL A 96 10.08 15.73 -32.89
#